data_AF-A0A4R6YET6-F1
#
_entry.id   AF-A0A4R6YET6-F1
#
_cell.length_a   1.000
_cell.length_b   1.000
_cell.length_c   1.000
_cell.angle_alpha   90.00
_cell.angle_beta   90.00
_cell.angle_gamma   90.00
#
_symmetry.space_group_name_H-M   'P 1'
#
loop_
_entity.id
_entity.type
_entity.pdbx_description
1 polymer ?
#
loop_
_entity_poly.entity_id
_entity_poly.type
_entity_poly.pdbx_seq_one_letter_code
_entity_poly.pdbx_strand_id
1 'polypeptide(L)'
;MVRAICSVEGCDRPALTRGFCTGHYARLRRHGEPGGPLGNSKARHGRLDTPEYRSWVEMRRRCRGRLGKMQYVEKGIKVCDRWLHSFEAFFEDMGPRPEGTTLDRWPNGRGNYEPGNCRWAAPVEQSRNRSSNRMVDCDGEKVPLAEYCSRKGLDYILIRDRVCGLGWTLQRAVSEPVRLTSQTKQRRGFAPVHTEERAV
;
A
#
# COMPACT_ATOMS: atom_id res chain seq x y z
N MET A 1 -22.78 -29.77 -34.71
CA MET A 1 -23.28 -28.61 -35.47
C MET A 1 -22.22 -27.52 -35.43
N VAL A 2 -21.72 -27.08 -36.59
CA VAL A 2 -20.75 -25.98 -36.70
C VAL A 2 -21.47 -24.68 -36.33
N ARG A 3 -20.97 -23.94 -35.34
CA ARG A 3 -21.51 -22.62 -35.00
C ARG A 3 -21.07 -21.63 -36.08
N ALA A 4 -22.00 -20.84 -36.62
CA ALA A 4 -21.68 -19.78 -37.56
C ALA A 4 -20.72 -18.75 -36.92
N ILE A 5 -19.79 -18.21 -37.71
CA ILE A 5 -18.83 -17.18 -37.28
C ILE A 5 -19.45 -15.80 -37.50
N CYS A 6 -18.98 -14.81 -36.74
CA CYS A 6 -19.39 -13.43 -36.85
C CYS A 6 -19.19 -12.86 -38.26
N SER A 7 -20.18 -12.11 -38.76
CA SER A 7 -20.17 -11.46 -40.08
C SER A 7 -19.25 -10.24 -40.19
N VAL A 8 -18.47 -9.91 -39.17
CA VAL A 8 -17.54 -8.77 -39.22
C VAL A 8 -16.17 -9.28 -39.65
N GLU A 9 -15.62 -8.67 -40.69
CA GLU A 9 -14.31 -9.02 -41.24
C GLU A 9 -13.23 -8.98 -40.13
N GLY A 10 -12.44 -10.07 -40.04
CA GLY A 10 -11.42 -10.23 -39.00
C GLY A 10 -11.94 -10.61 -37.61
N CYS A 11 -13.18 -11.12 -37.49
CA CYS A 11 -13.75 -11.57 -36.22
C CYS A 11 -14.04 -13.09 -36.20
N ASP A 12 -13.20 -13.86 -35.53
CA ASP A 12 -13.35 -15.33 -35.43
C ASP A 12 -14.31 -15.79 -34.31
N ARG A 13 -15.12 -14.88 -33.76
CA ARG A 13 -16.02 -15.20 -32.65
C ARG A 13 -17.30 -15.87 -33.17
N PRO A 14 -17.88 -16.81 -32.40
CA PRO A 14 -19.16 -17.41 -32.79
C PRO A 14 -20.27 -16.37 -32.82
N ALA A 15 -21.05 -16.38 -33.89
CA ALA A 15 -22.26 -15.59 -34.01
C ALA A 15 -23.30 -16.07 -32.99
N LEU A 16 -23.86 -15.13 -32.22
CA LEU A 16 -24.93 -15.41 -31.27
C LEU A 16 -26.29 -15.06 -31.86
N THR A 17 -26.40 -13.92 -32.55
CA THR A 17 -27.67 -13.43 -33.09
C THR A 17 -27.44 -12.51 -34.29
N ARG A 18 -28.33 -12.61 -35.29
CA ARG A 18 -28.28 -11.79 -36.53
C ARG A 18 -26.93 -11.83 -37.27
N GLY A 19 -26.23 -12.96 -37.21
CA GLY A 19 -24.89 -13.10 -37.80
C GLY A 19 -23.77 -12.42 -37.02
N PHE A 20 -24.06 -11.77 -35.88
CA PHE A 20 -23.06 -11.06 -35.09
C PHE A 20 -22.72 -11.80 -33.78
N CYS A 21 -21.46 -11.69 -33.35
CA CYS A 21 -21.07 -12.07 -32.00
C CYS A 21 -21.68 -11.10 -30.97
N THR A 22 -21.63 -11.45 -29.68
CA THR A 22 -22.20 -10.64 -28.59
C THR A 22 -21.69 -9.20 -28.58
N GLY A 23 -20.40 -8.98 -28.83
CA GLY A 23 -19.79 -7.66 -28.84
C GLY A 23 -20.21 -6.80 -30.04
N HIS A 24 -20.29 -7.41 -31.24
CA HIS A 24 -20.69 -6.70 -32.46
C HIS A 24 -22.19 -6.42 -32.48
N TYR A 25 -23.01 -7.34 -31.96
CA TYR A 25 -24.44 -7.08 -31.76
C TYR A 25 -24.68 -5.95 -30.76
N ALA A 26 -23.91 -5.88 -29.67
CA ALA A 26 -24.01 -4.80 -28.70
C ALA A 26 -23.61 -3.43 -29.30
N ARG A 27 -22.58 -3.39 -30.16
CA ARG A 27 -22.19 -2.17 -30.88
C ARG A 27 -23.24 -1.73 -31.88
N LEU A 28 -23.77 -2.67 -32.68
CA LEU A 28 -24.88 -2.42 -33.60
C LEU A 28 -26.08 -1.80 -32.86
N ARG A 29 -26.44 -2.33 -31.69
CA ARG A 29 -27.54 -1.78 -30.88
C ARG A 29 -27.26 -0.39 -30.29
N ARG A 30 -26.01 -0.02 -30.03
CA ARG A 30 -25.63 1.25 -29.38
C ARG A 30 -25.32 2.37 -30.36
N HIS A 31 -24.68 2.02 -31.48
CA HIS A 31 -24.06 2.97 -32.40
C HIS A 31 -24.61 2.86 -33.83
N GLY A 32 -25.55 1.95 -34.09
CA GLY A 32 -26.11 1.73 -35.43
C GLY A 32 -25.22 0.90 -36.36
N GLU A 33 -23.97 0.65 -35.99
CA GLU A 33 -23.03 -0.17 -36.75
C GLU A 33 -22.16 -1.05 -35.84
N PRO A 34 -21.70 -2.22 -36.33
CA PRO A 34 -20.87 -3.13 -35.54
C PRO A 34 -19.44 -2.58 -35.33
N GLY A 35 -18.95 -1.70 -36.21
CA GLY A 35 -17.58 -1.18 -36.18
C GLY A 35 -16.51 -2.25 -36.46
N GLY A 36 -15.23 -1.87 -36.34
CA GLY A 36 -14.09 -2.74 -36.66
C GLY A 36 -13.92 -3.97 -35.76
N PRO A 37 -12.91 -4.81 -36.05
CA PRO A 37 -12.65 -6.06 -35.31
C PRO A 37 -12.55 -5.80 -33.80
N LEU A 38 -13.19 -6.68 -33.03
CA LEU A 38 -13.10 -6.61 -31.58
C LEU A 38 -11.74 -7.15 -31.15
N GLY A 39 -10.87 -6.28 -30.62
CA GLY A 39 -9.60 -6.70 -30.04
C GLY A 39 -9.78 -7.87 -29.07
N ASN A 40 -8.83 -8.81 -29.08
CA ASN A 40 -8.86 -9.97 -28.20
C ASN A 40 -8.79 -9.48 -26.74
N SER A 41 -9.83 -9.73 -25.96
CA SER A 41 -9.98 -9.20 -24.59
C SER A 41 -8.94 -9.75 -23.61
N LYS A 42 -8.11 -10.72 -24.04
CA LYS A 42 -7.00 -11.27 -23.26
C LYS A 42 -5.69 -10.49 -23.37
N ALA A 43 -5.59 -9.47 -24.22
CA ALA A 43 -4.29 -8.88 -24.58
C ALA A 43 -4.23 -7.35 -24.59
N ARG A 44 -5.12 -6.62 -23.89
CA ARG A 44 -4.94 -5.15 -23.84
C ARG A 44 -3.71 -4.71 -23.06
N HIS A 45 -3.19 -5.55 -22.17
CA HIS A 45 -1.91 -5.36 -21.50
C HIS A 45 -1.28 -6.76 -21.37
N GLY A 46 -0.12 -7.07 -21.94
CA GLY A 46 0.52 -8.40 -21.82
C GLY A 46 0.96 -8.80 -20.40
N ARG A 47 0.38 -8.17 -19.37
CA ARG A 47 0.77 -8.20 -17.95
C ARG A 47 -0.45 -8.30 -17.00
N LEU A 48 -1.59 -8.80 -17.47
CA LEU A 48 -2.86 -8.82 -16.72
C LEU A 48 -2.81 -9.55 -15.37
N ASP A 49 -1.79 -10.39 -15.12
CA ASP A 49 -1.60 -11.06 -13.83
C ASP A 49 -0.25 -10.76 -13.15
N THR A 50 0.38 -9.64 -13.49
CA THR A 50 1.64 -9.26 -12.82
C THR A 50 1.38 -8.49 -11.52
N PRO A 51 2.31 -8.53 -10.57
CA PRO A 51 2.15 -7.79 -9.33
C PRO A 51 2.05 -6.27 -9.48
N GLU A 52 2.63 -5.71 -10.54
CA GLU A 52 2.51 -4.29 -10.90
C GLU A 52 1.08 -3.97 -11.33
N TYR A 53 0.49 -4.82 -12.19
CA TYR A 53 -0.89 -4.64 -12.63
C TYR A 53 -1.86 -4.72 -11.46
N ARG A 54 -1.68 -5.69 -10.56
CA ARG A 54 -2.47 -5.80 -9.33
C ARG A 54 -2.32 -4.53 -8.45
N SER A 55 -1.11 -4.00 -8.33
CA SER A 55 -0.85 -2.76 -7.57
C SER A 55 -1.53 -1.53 -8.20
N TRP A 56 -1.50 -1.41 -9.52
CA TRP A 56 -2.17 -0.34 -10.27
C TRP A 56 -3.70 -0.41 -10.14
N VAL A 57 -4.29 -1.60 -10.27
CA VAL A 57 -5.73 -1.82 -10.08
C VAL A 57 -6.14 -1.45 -8.64
N GLU A 58 -5.38 -1.90 -7.65
CA GLU A 58 -5.65 -1.58 -6.24
C GLU A 58 -5.53 -0.08 -5.94
N MET A 59 -4.53 0.59 -6.51
CA MET A 59 -4.37 2.04 -6.42
C MET A 59 -5.63 2.76 -6.92
N ARG A 60 -6.10 2.43 -8.14
CA ARG A 60 -7.32 3.02 -8.73
C ARG A 60 -8.55 2.71 -7.89
N ARG A 61 -8.68 1.49 -7.39
CA ARG A 61 -9.79 1.07 -6.52
C ARG A 61 -9.88 1.91 -5.26
N ARG A 62 -8.75 2.23 -4.61
CA ARG A 62 -8.73 3.06 -3.39
C ARG A 62 -9.30 4.46 -3.61
N CYS A 63 -9.04 5.06 -4.76
CA CYS A 63 -9.42 6.44 -5.09
C CYS A 63 -10.74 6.56 -5.88
N ARG A 64 -11.47 5.47 -6.10
CA ARG A 64 -12.63 5.42 -7.01
C ARG A 64 -13.91 6.08 -6.45
N GLY A 65 -13.88 7.40 -6.24
CA GLY A 65 -15.04 8.19 -5.82
C GLY A 65 -15.80 7.55 -4.64
N ARG A 66 -17.13 7.43 -4.74
CA ARG A 66 -17.98 6.80 -3.70
C ARG A 66 -17.71 5.31 -3.46
N LEU A 67 -17.04 4.62 -4.38
CA LEU A 67 -16.67 3.21 -4.26
C LEU A 67 -15.24 3.04 -3.73
N GLY A 68 -14.52 4.15 -3.53
CA GLY A 68 -13.18 4.17 -2.98
C GLY A 68 -13.17 3.92 -1.49
N LYS A 69 -11.97 3.70 -0.94
CA LYS A 69 -11.80 3.59 0.51
C LYS A 69 -11.93 4.99 1.11
N MET A 70 -12.84 5.15 2.08
CA MET A 70 -13.16 6.45 2.72
C MET A 70 -11.91 7.24 3.12
N GLN A 71 -10.93 6.58 3.74
CA GLN A 71 -9.66 7.18 4.17
C GLN A 71 -8.83 7.87 3.06
N TYR A 72 -9.10 7.59 1.78
CA TYR A 72 -8.48 8.25 0.63
C TYR A 72 -9.43 9.29 0.04
N VAL A 73 -10.71 8.95 -0.10
CA VAL A 73 -11.74 9.78 -0.71
C VAL A 73 -11.99 11.06 0.10
N GLU A 74 -12.15 10.93 1.42
CA GLU A 74 -12.34 12.07 2.34
C GLU A 74 -11.12 13.00 2.37
N LYS A 75 -9.93 12.44 2.14
CA LYS A 75 -8.67 13.20 2.06
C LYS A 75 -8.42 13.80 0.68
N GLY A 76 -9.33 13.61 -0.28
CA GLY A 76 -9.18 14.11 -1.65
C GLY A 76 -8.03 13.49 -2.43
N ILE A 77 -7.53 12.32 -2.02
CA ILE A 77 -6.38 11.66 -2.65
C ILE A 77 -6.81 11.04 -3.97
N LYS A 78 -6.13 11.43 -5.06
CA LYS A 78 -6.40 11.00 -6.43
C LYS A 78 -5.21 10.24 -7.03
N VAL A 79 -5.46 9.67 -8.20
CA VAL A 79 -4.42 9.16 -9.11
C VAL A 79 -4.28 10.19 -10.22
N CYS A 80 -3.06 10.53 -10.64
CA CYS A 80 -2.86 11.44 -11.78
C CYS A 80 -3.47 10.87 -13.06
N ASP A 81 -3.92 11.74 -13.97
CA ASP A 81 -4.66 11.33 -15.18
C ASP A 81 -3.87 10.34 -16.06
N ARG A 82 -2.55 10.55 -16.18
CA ARG A 82 -1.62 9.67 -16.90
C ARG A 82 -1.73 8.22 -16.41
N TRP A 83 -1.73 8.00 -15.09
CA TRP A 83 -1.83 6.67 -14.50
C TRP A 83 -3.27 6.18 -14.41
N LEU A 84 -4.26 7.07 -14.28
CA LEU A 84 -5.65 6.68 -14.11
C LEU A 84 -6.20 5.89 -15.32
N HIS A 85 -5.68 6.18 -16.51
CA HIS A 85 -6.18 5.66 -17.77
C HIS A 85 -5.21 4.74 -18.52
N SER A 86 -3.96 4.61 -18.08
CA SER A 86 -2.96 3.75 -18.72
C SER A 86 -2.11 3.00 -17.69
N PHE A 87 -2.14 1.67 -17.79
CA PHE A 87 -1.22 0.83 -17.02
C PHE A 87 0.20 0.92 -17.57
N GLU A 88 0.35 1.09 -18.89
CA GLU A 88 1.64 1.25 -19.56
C GLU A 88 2.37 2.47 -19.04
N ALA A 89 1.70 3.62 -18.92
CA ALA A 89 2.30 4.83 -18.37
C ALA A 89 2.66 4.68 -16.89
N PHE A 90 1.83 3.98 -16.10
CA PHE A 90 2.19 3.62 -14.73
C PHE A 90 3.44 2.74 -14.68
N PHE A 91 3.53 1.73 -15.54
CA PHE A 91 4.66 0.81 -15.59
C PHE A 91 5.93 1.45 -16.13
N GLU A 92 5.82 2.37 -17.09
CA GLU A 92 6.94 3.19 -17.59
C GLU A 92 7.54 4.03 -16.46
N ASP A 93 6.69 4.66 -15.65
CA ASP A 93 7.14 5.54 -14.57
C ASP A 93 7.62 4.76 -13.32
N MET A 94 7.02 3.61 -13.01
CA MET A 94 7.31 2.83 -11.80
C MET A 94 8.24 1.64 -11.99
N GLY A 95 8.32 1.11 -13.21
CA GLY A 95 9.09 -0.10 -13.52
C GLY A 95 8.56 -1.39 -12.87
N PRO A 96 9.36 -2.48 -12.94
CA PRO A 96 9.03 -3.75 -12.30
C PRO A 96 8.98 -3.60 -10.77
N ARG A 97 8.04 -4.30 -10.13
CA ARG A 97 7.90 -4.30 -8.67
C ARG A 97 8.87 -5.31 -8.05
N PRO A 98 9.82 -4.87 -7.21
CA PRO A 98 10.67 -5.79 -6.45
C PRO A 98 9.85 -6.71 -5.54
N GLU A 99 10.34 -7.92 -5.29
CA GLU A 99 9.66 -8.88 -4.42
C GLU A 99 9.45 -8.31 -3.00
N GLY A 100 8.33 -8.65 -2.37
CA GLY A 100 8.01 -8.21 -1.00
C GLY A 100 7.64 -6.73 -0.86
N THR A 101 7.63 -5.95 -1.94
CA THR A 101 7.28 -4.52 -1.89
C THR A 101 5.84 -4.23 -2.31
N THR A 102 5.32 -3.08 -1.90
CA THR A 102 4.03 -2.56 -2.35
C THR A 102 4.13 -1.08 -2.68
N LEU A 103 3.16 -0.57 -3.45
CA LEU A 103 3.11 0.85 -3.82
C LEU A 103 2.90 1.72 -2.58
N ASP A 104 3.83 2.64 -2.34
CA ASP A 104 3.82 3.62 -1.24
C ASP A 104 3.79 5.04 -1.78
N ARG A 105 3.19 5.97 -1.03
CA ARG A 105 3.20 7.40 -1.37
C ARG A 105 4.27 8.14 -0.59
N TRP A 106 5.35 8.49 -1.27
CA TRP A 106 6.55 9.12 -0.71
C TRP A 106 7.09 10.16 -1.70
N PRO A 107 7.53 11.35 -1.26
CA PRO A 107 7.76 11.76 0.13
C PRO A 107 6.51 12.25 0.88
N ASN A 108 5.37 12.43 0.19
CA ASN A 108 4.16 12.98 0.79
C ASN A 108 3.03 11.94 0.86
N GLY A 109 2.86 11.30 2.02
CA GLY A 109 1.80 10.32 2.25
C GLY A 109 0.36 10.87 2.13
N ARG A 110 0.20 12.21 2.22
CA ARG A 110 -1.07 12.93 1.99
C ARG A 110 -1.27 13.37 0.54
N GLY A 111 -0.24 13.29 -0.30
CA GLY A 111 -0.29 13.64 -1.71
C GLY A 111 -1.01 12.59 -2.58
N ASN A 112 -1.10 12.86 -3.88
CA ASN A 112 -1.71 11.99 -4.87
C ASN A 112 -0.79 10.83 -5.26
N TYR A 113 -1.33 9.85 -5.99
CA TYR A 113 -0.52 8.87 -6.69
C TYR A 113 -0.04 9.45 -8.03
N GLU A 114 1.26 9.69 -8.13
CA GLU A 114 1.94 10.27 -9.28
C GLU A 114 3.44 9.91 -9.23
N PRO A 115 4.19 9.99 -10.35
CA PRO A 115 5.58 9.55 -10.42
C PRO A 115 6.49 10.17 -9.34
N GLY A 116 6.31 11.47 -9.06
CA GLY A 116 7.10 12.19 -8.06
C GLY A 116 6.70 11.94 -6.60
N ASN A 117 5.62 11.19 -6.36
CA ASN A 117 5.11 10.91 -5.01
C ASN A 117 4.85 9.42 -4.78
N CYS A 118 5.45 8.52 -5.56
CA CYS A 118 5.23 7.09 -5.45
C CYS A 118 6.53 6.31 -5.60
N ARG A 119 6.64 5.22 -4.83
CA ARG A 119 7.75 4.27 -4.93
C ARG A 119 7.30 2.86 -4.56
N TRP A 120 8.07 1.86 -4.96
CA TRP A 120 7.98 0.52 -4.37
C TRP A 120 8.65 0.55 -3.00
N ALA A 121 7.95 0.10 -1.96
CA ALA A 121 8.48 0.08 -0.61
C ALA A 121 8.12 -1.22 0.13
N ALA A 122 9.05 -1.70 0.95
CA ALA A 122 8.83 -2.82 1.84
C ALA A 122 7.90 -2.43 3.00
N PRO A 123 7.20 -3.39 3.65
CA PRO A 123 6.30 -3.11 4.76
C PRO A 123 6.95 -2.33 5.91
N VAL A 124 8.24 -2.57 6.19
CA VAL A 124 9.00 -1.87 7.22
C VAL A 124 9.14 -0.37 6.87
N GLU A 125 9.45 -0.05 5.62
CA GLU A 125 9.57 1.33 5.15
C GLU A 125 8.23 2.06 5.18
N GLN A 126 7.16 1.41 4.72
CA GLN A 126 5.81 1.98 4.81
C GLN A 126 5.38 2.20 6.26
N SER A 127 5.75 1.29 7.16
CA SER A 127 5.45 1.42 8.59
C SER A 127 6.17 2.61 9.20
N ARG A 128 7.45 2.82 8.87
CA ARG A 128 8.23 3.99 9.32
C ARG A 128 7.61 5.32 8.88
N ASN A 129 7.03 5.35 7.68
CA ASN A 129 6.42 6.54 7.09
C ASN A 129 5.01 6.88 7.61
N ARG A 130 4.43 6.07 8.51
CA ARG A 130 3.08 6.34 9.04
C ARG A 130 3.09 7.58 9.92
N SER A 131 2.18 8.52 9.64
CA SER A 131 2.00 9.75 10.43
C SER A 131 1.59 9.49 11.89
N SER A 132 1.12 8.29 12.20
CA SER A 132 0.82 7.86 13.58
C SER A 132 2.09 7.59 14.40
N ASN A 133 3.26 7.53 13.77
CA ASN A 133 4.51 7.31 14.50
C ASN A 133 4.91 8.55 15.29
N ARG A 134 5.27 8.35 16.56
CA ARG A 134 5.94 9.36 17.37
C ARG A 134 7.38 9.46 16.90
N MET A 135 7.74 10.56 16.23
CA MET A 135 9.10 10.80 15.78
C MET A 135 9.95 11.37 16.93
N VAL A 136 11.20 10.91 17.01
CA VAL A 136 12.19 11.34 18.00
C VAL A 136 13.55 11.54 17.32
N ASP A 137 14.40 12.37 17.93
CA ASP A 137 15.77 12.55 17.45
C ASP A 137 16.66 11.39 17.93
N CYS A 138 17.38 10.77 17.00
CA CYS A 138 18.42 9.79 17.26
C CYS A 138 19.68 10.22 16.52
N ASP A 139 20.67 10.72 17.25
CA ASP A 139 21.98 11.07 16.70
C ASP A 139 21.89 12.07 15.52
N GLY A 140 20.92 13.02 15.58
CA GLY A 140 20.68 14.03 14.53
C GLY A 140 19.71 13.59 13.42
N GLU A 141 19.19 12.36 13.47
CA GLU A 141 18.19 11.83 12.54
C GLU A 141 16.81 11.74 13.22
N LYS A 142 15.74 12.18 12.55
CA LYS A 142 14.37 11.97 13.03
C LYS A 142 13.89 10.56 12.68
N VAL A 143 13.76 9.70 13.68
CA VAL A 143 13.31 8.30 13.53
C VAL A 143 12.05 8.02 14.37
N PRO A 144 11.25 7.00 14.04
CA PRO A 144 10.16 6.56 14.91
C PRO A 144 10.66 6.09 16.28
N LEU A 145 9.89 6.35 17.35
CA LEU A 145 10.23 5.95 18.72
C LEU A 145 10.54 4.45 18.87
N ALA A 146 9.79 3.60 18.16
CA ALA A 146 10.03 2.16 18.16
C ALA A 146 11.42 1.79 17.59
N GLU A 147 11.83 2.49 16.53
CA GLU A 147 13.15 2.31 15.93
C GLU A 147 14.25 2.85 16.85
N TYR A 148 14.05 4.02 17.45
CA TYR A 148 14.96 4.54 18.48
C TYR A 148 15.19 3.53 19.60
N CYS A 149 14.11 2.94 20.15
CA CYS A 149 14.21 1.95 21.22
C CYS A 149 14.95 0.69 20.74
N SER A 150 14.67 0.21 19.53
CA SER A 150 15.36 -0.94 18.95
C SER A 150 16.86 -0.68 18.75
N ARG A 151 17.25 0.50 18.22
CA ARG A 151 18.66 0.86 18.00
C ARG A 151 19.45 0.99 19.31
N LYS A 152 18.81 1.49 20.37
CA LYS A 152 19.46 1.71 21.68
C LYS A 152 19.27 0.55 22.68
N GLY A 153 18.59 -0.54 22.27
CA GLY A 153 18.34 -1.69 23.15
C GLY A 153 17.40 -1.39 24.32
N LEU A 154 16.44 -0.48 24.14
CA LEU A 154 15.52 -0.01 25.18
C LEU A 154 14.17 -0.70 25.11
N ASP A 155 13.52 -0.88 26.27
CA ASP A 155 12.16 -1.38 26.35
C ASP A 155 11.16 -0.36 25.77
N TYR A 156 10.63 -0.67 24.59
CA TYR A 156 9.72 0.22 23.87
C TYR A 156 8.48 0.60 24.70
N ILE A 157 7.91 -0.35 25.44
CA ILE A 157 6.67 -0.13 26.21
C ILE A 157 6.92 0.88 27.33
N LEU A 158 8.01 0.72 28.07
CA LEU A 158 8.46 1.64 29.10
C LEU A 158 8.67 3.04 28.55
N ILE A 159 9.48 3.17 27.49
CA ILE A 159 9.82 4.48 26.95
C ILE A 159 8.57 5.16 26.37
N ARG A 160 7.72 4.42 25.67
CA ARG A 160 6.43 4.92 25.19
C ARG A 160 5.55 5.41 26.34
N ASP A 161 5.40 4.64 27.41
CA ASP A 161 4.55 5.04 28.55
C ASP A 161 5.10 6.30 29.24
N ARG A 162 6.42 6.44 29.35
CA ARG A 162 7.06 7.66 29.89
C ARG A 162 6.84 8.88 29.00
N VAL A 163 7.10 8.76 27.69
CA VAL A 163 7.00 9.89 26.76
C VAL A 163 5.54 10.27 26.49
N CYS A 164 4.67 9.29 26.25
CA CYS A 164 3.28 9.52 25.85
C CYS A 164 2.32 9.58 27.04
N GLY A 165 2.51 8.74 28.06
CA GLY A 165 1.63 8.68 29.22
C GLY A 165 1.98 9.69 30.30
N LEU A 166 3.27 9.86 30.60
CA LEU A 166 3.75 10.78 31.65
C LEU A 166 4.24 12.13 31.10
N GLY A 167 4.29 12.31 29.79
CA GLY A 167 4.76 13.55 29.16
C GLY A 167 6.24 13.84 29.35
N TRP A 168 7.07 12.82 29.63
CA TRP A 168 8.50 13.02 29.82
C TRP A 168 9.21 13.37 28.51
N THR A 169 10.27 14.15 28.62
CA THR A 169 11.21 14.32 27.51
C THR A 169 11.86 12.98 27.17
N LEU A 170 12.29 12.80 25.92
CA LEU A 170 13.00 11.57 25.52
C LEU A 170 14.23 11.33 26.40
N GLN A 171 15.03 12.38 26.62
CA GLN A 171 16.22 12.31 27.46
C GLN A 171 15.91 11.75 28.85
N ARG A 172 14.92 12.35 29.53
CA ARG A 172 14.49 11.88 30.86
C ARG A 172 13.89 10.47 30.81
N ALA A 173 13.15 10.15 29.75
CA ALA A 173 12.55 8.83 29.58
C ALA A 173 13.60 7.71 29.48
N VAL A 174 14.77 8.00 28.94
CA VAL A 174 15.87 7.05 28.72
C VAL A 174 16.83 6.99 29.91
N SER A 175 17.14 8.13 30.54
CA SER A 175 18.10 8.20 31.64
C SER A 175 17.56 7.62 32.95
N GLU A 176 16.25 7.75 33.20
CA GLU A 176 15.74 7.52 34.53
C GLU A 176 15.58 6.03 34.84
N PRO A 177 16.11 5.57 35.98
CA PRO A 177 15.99 4.17 36.36
C PRO A 177 14.52 3.81 36.55
N VAL A 178 14.16 2.59 36.18
CA VAL A 178 12.81 2.09 36.40
C VAL A 178 12.64 1.80 37.88
N ARG A 179 11.81 2.58 38.58
CA ARG A 179 11.35 2.22 39.93
C ARG A 179 10.31 1.11 39.79
N LEU A 180 10.79 -0.10 39.55
CA LEU A 180 9.95 -1.28 39.36
C LEU A 180 9.33 -1.67 40.70
N THR A 181 7.99 -1.61 40.79
CA THR A 181 7.26 -2.34 41.83
C THR A 181 7.17 -3.82 41.44
N SER A 182 7.01 -4.70 42.44
CA SER A 182 6.87 -6.15 42.27
C SER A 182 5.75 -6.53 41.28
N GLN A 183 4.62 -5.81 41.30
CA GLN A 183 3.52 -5.99 40.33
C GLN A 183 3.89 -5.62 38.89
N THR A 184 4.77 -4.63 38.69
CA THR A 184 5.14 -4.15 37.36
C THR A 184 6.17 -5.08 36.69
N LYS A 185 7.04 -5.74 37.47
CA LYS A 185 7.95 -6.80 37.00
C LYS A 185 7.19 -8.00 36.43
N GLN A 186 6.18 -8.49 37.15
CA GLN A 186 5.34 -9.62 36.71
C GLN A 186 4.57 -9.33 35.42
N ARG A 187 4.00 -8.12 35.26
CA ARG A 187 3.22 -7.76 34.05
C ARG A 187 4.07 -7.55 32.80
N ARG A 188 5.37 -7.27 32.93
CA ARG A 188 6.27 -6.96 31.81
C ARG A 188 7.23 -8.10 31.43
N GLY A 189 7.11 -9.28 32.06
CA GLY A 189 7.88 -10.47 31.68
C GLY A 189 9.39 -10.37 31.92
N PHE A 190 9.85 -9.41 32.73
CA PHE A 190 11.24 -9.36 33.16
C PHE A 190 11.46 -10.48 34.19
N ALA A 191 12.40 -11.40 33.90
CA ALA A 191 12.80 -12.43 34.85
C ALA A 191 13.27 -11.76 36.16
N PRO A 192 12.90 -12.32 37.33
CA PRO A 192 13.39 -11.80 38.60
C PRO A 192 14.92 -11.88 38.62
N VAL A 193 15.56 -10.75 38.88
CA VAL A 193 17.00 -10.69 39.15
C VAL A 193 17.23 -11.44 40.46
N HIS A 194 17.84 -12.61 40.40
CA HIS A 194 18.37 -13.27 41.58
C HIS A 194 19.52 -12.41 42.11
N THR A 195 19.26 -11.68 43.18
CA THR A 195 20.34 -11.06 43.97
C THR A 195 20.91 -12.16 44.84
N GLU A 196 22.07 -12.70 44.47
CA GLU A 196 22.87 -13.47 45.41
C GLU A 196 23.33 -12.50 46.50
N GLU A 197 22.80 -12.69 47.71
CA GLU A 197 23.38 -12.18 48.94
C GLU A 197 24.79 -12.77 49.07
N ARG A 198 25.83 -11.96 48.79
CA ARG A 198 27.14 -12.23 49.39
C ARG A 198 27.10 -11.77 50.83
N ALA A 199 26.86 -12.73 51.70
CA ALA A 199 26.99 -12.62 53.14
C ALA A 199 28.47 -12.50 53.54
N VAL A 200 28.70 -11.57 54.48
CA VAL A 200 29.84 -11.36 55.40
C VAL A 200 31.21 -11.04 54.79
#